data_AF-A0A920TXT4-F1
#
_entry.id   AF-A0A920TXT4-F1
#
_cell.length_a   1.000
_cell.length_b   1.000
_cell.length_c   1.000
_cell.angle_alpha   90.00
_cell.angle_beta   90.00
_cell.angle_gamma   90.00
#
_symmetry.space_group_name_H-M   'P 1'
#
loop_
_entity.id
_entity.type
_entity.pdbx_description
1 polymer ?
#
loop_
_entity_poly.entity_id
_entity_poly.type
_entity_poly.pdbx_seq_one_letter_code
_entity_poly.pdbx_strand_id
1 'polypeptide(L)'
;MEYAISAAGALIHYLHETQKSALEHINSISPYYIHDYMALDQSTITSLELIQSSEGTRKNSLLGLLDECCTPMGSRRVREWIIKPLINSEKIKTRLEIVSKFKSLPRNRQEIREHLDKIFDLERLLGKITLSVCNARDMVSLKKIYRNFSGFKKNFNEIGHDRAFELFEKLGQS
;
A
#
# COMPACT_ATOMS: atom_id res chain seq x y z
N MET A 1 -20.58 -0.59 18.37
CA MET A 1 -20.67 -0.01 17.01
C MET A 1 -21.03 1.47 17.05
N GLU A 2 -21.93 1.88 17.96
CA GLU A 2 -22.32 3.28 18.21
C GLU A 2 -21.15 4.26 18.37
N TYR A 3 -20.17 3.97 19.25
CA TYR A 3 -18.98 4.83 19.40
C TYR A 3 -18.14 4.98 18.13
N ALA A 4 -18.05 3.93 17.31
CA ALA A 4 -17.29 3.97 16.05
C ALA A 4 -18.00 4.84 15.01
N ILE A 5 -19.34 4.81 14.96
CA ILE A 5 -20.15 5.68 14.10
C ILE A 5 -20.00 7.13 14.54
N SER A 6 -20.07 7.41 15.85
CA SER A 6 -19.88 8.76 16.38
C SER A 6 -18.50 9.33 16.06
N ALA A 7 -17.43 8.53 16.24
CA ALA A 7 -16.08 8.96 15.93
C ALA A 7 -15.88 9.20 14.42
N ALA A 8 -16.41 8.32 13.57
CA ALA A 8 -16.39 8.51 12.12
C ALA A 8 -17.15 9.77 11.69
N GLY A 9 -18.32 10.04 12.27
CA GLY A 9 -19.10 11.25 12.02
C GLY A 9 -18.35 12.53 12.38
N ALA A 10 -17.68 12.55 13.53
CA ALA A 10 -16.84 13.68 13.94
C ALA A 10 -15.67 13.92 12.97
N LEU A 11 -15.03 12.85 12.48
CA LEU A 11 -13.94 12.94 11.50
C LEU A 11 -14.43 13.51 10.16
N ILE A 12 -15.56 13.02 9.63
CA ILE A 12 -16.15 13.53 8.39
C ILE A 12 -16.51 15.01 8.53
N HIS A 13 -17.10 15.39 9.67
CA HIS A 13 -17.44 16.79 9.94
C HIS A 13 -16.19 17.69 9.91
N TYR A 14 -15.12 17.29 10.58
CA TYR A 14 -13.85 18.03 10.58
C TYR A 14 -13.22 18.15 9.17
N LEU A 15 -13.28 17.08 8.37
CA LEU A 15 -12.80 17.11 6.98
C LEU A 15 -13.59 18.10 6.13
N HIS A 16 -14.92 18.17 6.30
CA HIS A 16 -15.74 19.17 5.62
C HIS A 16 -15.38 20.60 6.01
N GLU A 17 -15.17 20.88 7.30
CA GLU A 17 -14.80 22.22 7.78
C GLU A 17 -13.44 22.68 7.24
N THR A 18 -12.47 21.77 7.14
CA THR A 18 -11.09 22.08 6.77
C THR A 18 -10.84 22.11 5.26
N GLN A 19 -11.39 21.17 4.50
CA GLN A 19 -11.20 21.09 3.04
C GLN A 19 -12.14 21.99 2.25
N LYS A 20 -13.27 22.42 2.85
CA LYS A 20 -14.29 23.30 2.24
C LYS A 20 -14.72 22.89 0.82
N SER A 21 -14.66 21.60 0.53
CA SER A 21 -15.01 20.99 -0.76
C SER A 21 -15.78 19.70 -0.51
N ALA A 22 -16.51 19.22 -1.52
CA ALA A 22 -17.24 17.96 -1.42
C ALA A 22 -16.25 16.79 -1.31
N LEU A 23 -16.43 15.92 -0.32
CA LEU A 23 -15.57 14.74 -0.07
C LEU A 23 -15.94 13.57 -1.01
N GLU A 24 -16.13 13.84 -2.30
CA GLU A 24 -16.62 12.86 -3.31
C GLU A 24 -15.70 11.64 -3.51
N HIS A 25 -14.49 11.69 -2.96
CA HIS A 25 -13.52 10.60 -3.02
C HIS A 25 -13.63 9.61 -1.85
N ILE A 26 -14.32 9.96 -0.78
CA ILE A 26 -14.55 9.08 0.36
C ILE A 26 -15.84 8.30 0.11
N ASN A 27 -15.73 7.20 -0.64
CA ASN A 27 -16.90 6.46 -1.14
C ASN A 27 -17.40 5.35 -0.21
N SER A 28 -16.63 4.95 0.79
CA SER A 28 -17.03 3.90 1.72
C SER A 28 -16.31 3.98 3.06
N ILE A 29 -17.02 3.64 4.13
CA ILE A 29 -16.46 3.41 5.46
C ILE A 29 -16.85 1.99 5.85
N SER A 30 -15.85 1.17 6.18
CA SER A 30 -16.07 -0.22 6.59
C SER A 30 -15.53 -0.46 8.00
N PRO A 31 -16.24 -1.23 8.84
CA PRO A 31 -15.72 -1.65 10.14
C PRO A 31 -14.51 -2.57 9.92
N TYR A 32 -13.41 -2.27 10.61
CA TYR A 32 -12.21 -3.08 10.59
C TYR A 32 -12.24 -4.11 11.73
N TYR A 33 -12.24 -5.40 11.39
CA TYR A 33 -12.27 -6.49 12.37
C TYR A 33 -10.86 -6.95 12.72
N ILE A 34 -10.53 -6.92 14.02
CA ILE A 34 -9.22 -7.33 14.57
C ILE A 34 -8.96 -8.85 14.39
N HIS A 35 -9.98 -9.65 14.06
CA HIS A 35 -9.94 -11.12 14.08
C HIS A 35 -9.18 -11.75 12.90
N ASP A 36 -8.84 -10.98 11.86
CA ASP A 36 -8.09 -11.47 10.70
C ASP A 36 -6.56 -11.45 10.89
N TYR A 37 -6.09 -10.88 12.01
CA TYR A 37 -4.68 -10.57 12.23
C TYR A 37 -4.23 -10.95 13.64
N MET A 38 -2.92 -11.14 13.80
CA MET A 38 -2.31 -11.36 15.10
C MET A 38 -2.42 -10.08 15.91
N ALA A 39 -2.93 -10.18 17.15
CA ALA A 39 -2.96 -9.07 18.07
C ALA A 39 -1.54 -8.74 18.51
N LEU A 40 -1.07 -7.54 18.16
CA LEU A 40 0.18 -6.96 18.63
C LEU A 40 -0.17 -5.68 19.39
N ASP A 41 0.13 -5.63 20.67
CA ASP A 41 -0.01 -4.41 21.46
C ASP A 41 1.17 -3.46 21.21
N GLN A 42 1.01 -2.20 21.61
CA GLN A 42 2.03 -1.18 21.39
C GLN A 42 3.36 -1.53 22.08
N SER A 43 3.29 -2.19 23.23
CA SER A 43 4.46 -2.70 23.95
C SER A 43 5.23 -3.71 23.11
N THR A 44 4.56 -4.72 22.55
CA THR A 44 5.18 -5.73 21.66
C THR A 44 5.79 -5.09 20.42
N ILE A 45 5.08 -4.16 19.77
CA ILE A 45 5.57 -3.45 18.58
C ILE A 45 6.88 -2.71 18.88
N THR A 46 6.96 -2.08 20.06
CA THR A 46 8.11 -1.28 20.48
C THR A 46 9.26 -2.17 20.95
N SER A 47 8.99 -3.17 21.80
CA SER A 47 10.00 -4.08 22.33
C SER A 47 10.65 -4.96 21.27
N LEU A 48 9.92 -5.30 20.20
CA LEU A 48 10.47 -6.02 19.04
C LEU A 48 11.04 -5.08 17.97
N GLU A 49 11.04 -3.76 18.20
CA GLU A 49 11.56 -2.76 17.26
C GLU A 49 11.00 -2.92 15.83
N LEU A 50 9.68 -3.19 15.72
CA LEU A 50 9.08 -3.58 14.43
C LEU A 50 9.11 -2.44 13.39
N ILE A 51 8.93 -1.20 13.84
CA ILE A 51 8.83 0.00 12.99
C ILE A 51 9.98 0.99 13.22
N GLN A 52 10.43 1.10 14.47
CA GLN A 52 11.52 1.97 14.90
C GLN A 52 12.40 1.19 15.87
N SER A 53 13.71 1.45 15.83
CA SER A 53 14.66 0.96 16.82
C SER A 53 14.54 1.74 18.13
N SER A 54 15.23 1.27 19.16
CA SER A 54 15.39 1.93 20.45
C SER A 54 15.97 3.35 20.35
N GLU A 55 16.68 3.67 19.27
CA GLU A 55 17.15 5.03 18.94
C GLU A 55 16.03 5.95 18.39
N GLY A 56 14.80 5.45 18.25
CA GLY A 56 13.66 6.16 17.68
C GLY A 56 13.72 6.31 16.15
N THR A 57 14.72 5.72 15.50
CA THR A 57 14.90 5.79 14.05
C THR A 57 14.35 4.55 13.36
N ARG A 58 13.97 4.71 12.09
CA ARG A 58 13.62 3.54 11.25
C ARG A 58 14.85 2.65 11.00
N LYS A 59 16.04 3.24 11.00
CA LYS A 59 17.30 2.50 10.81
C LYS A 59 17.44 1.46 11.93
N ASN A 60 17.92 0.27 11.57
CA ASN A 60 18.07 -0.89 12.46
C ASN A 60 16.77 -1.51 13.03
N SER A 61 15.59 -1.03 12.64
CA SER A 61 14.30 -1.69 12.93
C SER A 61 13.99 -2.84 11.94
N LEU A 62 13.02 -3.70 12.25
CA LEU A 62 12.56 -4.74 11.32
C LEU A 62 12.06 -4.13 10.00
N LEU A 63 11.25 -3.07 10.05
CA LEU A 63 10.81 -2.33 8.86
C LEU A 63 11.99 -1.75 8.09
N GLY A 64 12.99 -1.21 8.80
CA GLY A 64 14.22 -0.70 8.19
C GLY A 64 14.99 -1.76 7.41
N LEU A 65 14.98 -3.00 7.90
CA LEU A 65 15.63 -4.15 7.27
C LEU A 65 14.84 -4.73 6.09
N LEU A 66 13.50 -4.81 6.19
CA LEU A 66 12.67 -5.52 5.22
C LEU A 66 12.15 -4.66 4.06
N ASP A 67 11.99 -3.36 4.26
CA ASP A 67 11.37 -2.50 3.24
C ASP A 67 12.37 -2.04 2.17
N GLU A 68 12.42 -2.85 1.11
CA GLU A 68 13.14 -2.64 -0.15
C GLU A 68 12.19 -2.25 -1.31
N CYS A 69 11.03 -1.66 -1.01
CA CYS A 69 10.02 -1.32 -2.00
C CYS A 69 10.44 -0.13 -2.88
N CYS A 70 10.11 -0.19 -4.17
CA CYS A 70 10.37 0.90 -5.13
C CYS A 70 9.35 2.05 -5.03
N THR A 71 8.25 1.89 -4.29
CA THR A 71 7.16 2.87 -4.23
C THR A 71 6.72 3.14 -2.79
N PRO A 72 6.27 4.36 -2.46
CA PRO A 72 5.78 4.69 -1.12
C PRO A 72 4.58 3.83 -0.71
N MET A 73 3.69 3.52 -1.65
CA MET A 73 2.56 2.63 -1.43
C MET A 73 3.00 1.22 -1.02
N GLY A 74 4.06 0.70 -1.65
CA GLY A 74 4.67 -0.57 -1.27
C GLY A 74 5.27 -0.52 0.13
N SER A 75 6.04 0.52 0.45
CA SER A 75 6.63 0.70 1.79
C SER A 75 5.58 0.78 2.89
N ARG A 76 4.47 1.50 2.66
CA ARG A 76 3.34 1.56 3.61
C ARG A 76 2.66 0.21 3.75
N ARG A 77 2.56 -0.57 2.67
CA ARG A 77 2.01 -1.93 2.71
C ARG A 77 2.89 -2.89 3.52
N VAL A 78 4.21 -2.83 3.34
CA VAL A 78 5.15 -3.66 4.13
C VAL A 78 5.05 -3.31 5.61
N ARG A 79 5.03 -2.02 5.95
CA ARG A 79 4.76 -1.55 7.31
C ARG A 79 3.46 -2.14 7.85
N GLU A 80 2.37 -2.06 7.08
CA GLU A 80 1.08 -2.61 7.45
C GLU A 80 1.16 -4.12 7.72
N TRP A 81 1.80 -4.89 6.84
CA TRP A 81 1.93 -6.34 7.00
C TRP A 81 2.74 -6.75 8.24
N ILE A 82 3.72 -5.94 8.64
CA ILE A 82 4.51 -6.17 9.85
C ILE A 82 3.64 -5.98 11.10
N ILE A 83 2.86 -4.90 11.18
CA ILE A 83 2.04 -4.58 12.36
C ILE A 83 0.70 -5.33 12.39
N LYS A 84 0.28 -5.89 11.25
CA LYS A 84 -0.91 -6.72 11.11
C LYS A 84 -0.54 -8.05 10.45
N PRO A 85 0.16 -8.95 11.16
CA PRO A 85 0.46 -10.27 10.64
C PRO A 85 -0.83 -11.05 10.39
N LEU A 86 -0.93 -11.76 9.27
CA LEU A 86 -2.06 -12.64 9.00
C LEU A 86 -2.04 -13.84 9.96
N ILE A 87 -3.22 -14.31 10.38
CA ILE A 87 -3.37 -15.60 11.11
C ILE A 87 -3.95 -16.71 10.22
N ASN A 88 -4.52 -16.34 9.07
CA ASN A 88 -5.09 -17.30 8.13
C ASN A 88 -3.98 -17.97 7.31
N SER A 89 -3.82 -19.29 7.50
CA SER A 89 -2.78 -20.10 6.85
C SER A 89 -2.84 -20.06 5.32
N GLU A 90 -4.02 -20.06 4.71
CA GLU A 90 -4.19 -20.02 3.26
C GLU A 90 -3.76 -18.66 2.67
N LYS A 91 -4.11 -17.55 3.35
CA LYS A 91 -3.64 -16.21 2.97
C LYS A 91 -2.11 -16.10 3.09
N ILE A 92 -1.51 -16.73 4.12
CA ILE A 92 -0.04 -16.77 4.31
C ILE A 92 0.63 -17.56 3.19
N LYS A 93 0.15 -18.78 2.90
CA LYS A 93 0.67 -19.62 1.80
C LYS A 93 0.62 -18.89 0.47
N THR A 94 -0.50 -18.24 0.17
CA THR A 94 -0.66 -17.45 -1.07
C THR A 94 0.43 -16.36 -1.19
N ARG A 95 0.75 -15.64 -0.10
CA ARG A 95 1.84 -14.65 -0.12
C ARG A 95 3.20 -15.31 -0.33
N LEU A 96 3.47 -16.44 0.33
CA LEU A 96 4.73 -17.17 0.19
C LEU A 96 4.93 -17.75 -1.21
N GLU A 97 3.87 -18.23 -1.86
CA GLU A 97 3.90 -18.68 -3.25
C GLU A 97 4.32 -17.54 -4.20
N ILE A 98 3.73 -16.36 -4.03
CA ILE A 98 4.09 -15.16 -4.80
C ILE A 98 5.57 -14.81 -4.58
N VAL A 99 6.02 -14.76 -3.32
CA VAL A 99 7.43 -14.49 -2.98
C VAL A 99 8.36 -15.52 -3.62
N SER A 100 8.02 -16.81 -3.53
CA SER A 100 8.80 -17.91 -4.12
C SER A 100 8.92 -17.76 -5.63
N LYS A 101 7.84 -17.39 -6.31
CA LYS A 101 7.82 -17.16 -7.75
C LYS A 101 8.75 -16.01 -8.16
N PHE A 102 8.64 -14.86 -7.50
CA PHE A 102 9.55 -13.74 -7.75
C PHE A 102 10.99 -14.04 -7.37
N LYS A 103 11.23 -14.91 -6.38
CA LYS A 103 12.57 -15.41 -6.05
C LYS A 103 13.16 -16.23 -7.20
N SER A 104 12.37 -17.10 -7.83
CA SER A 104 12.80 -17.95 -8.95
C SER A 104 13.01 -17.21 -10.28
N LEU A 105 12.51 -15.98 -10.42
CA LEU A 105 12.56 -15.19 -11.66
C LEU A 105 13.29 -13.85 -11.46
N PRO A 106 14.62 -13.85 -11.20
CA PRO A 106 15.37 -12.65 -10.85
C PRO A 106 15.35 -11.59 -11.95
N ARG A 107 15.39 -11.99 -13.22
CA ARG A 107 15.32 -11.06 -14.36
C ARG A 107 13.97 -10.34 -14.43
N ASN A 108 12.87 -11.08 -14.44
CA ASN A 108 11.53 -10.49 -14.46
C ASN A 108 11.29 -9.61 -13.22
N ARG A 109 11.77 -10.04 -12.04
CA ARG A 109 11.70 -9.23 -10.81
C ARG A 109 12.43 -7.90 -10.97
N GLN A 110 13.63 -7.89 -11.55
CA GLN A 110 14.40 -6.67 -11.79
C GLN A 110 13.69 -5.75 -12.79
N GLU A 111 13.23 -6.29 -13.91
CA GLU A 111 12.47 -5.53 -14.92
C GLU A 111 11.20 -4.91 -14.31
N ILE A 112 10.47 -5.64 -13.47
CA ILE A 112 9.29 -5.11 -12.75
C ILE A 112 9.67 -3.98 -11.80
N ARG A 113 10.77 -4.11 -11.04
CA ARG A 113 11.25 -3.05 -10.15
C ARG A 113 11.57 -1.76 -10.93
N GLU A 114 12.20 -1.87 -12.09
CA GLU A 114 12.50 -0.72 -12.97
C GLU A 114 11.24 -0.03 -13.50
N HIS A 115 10.15 -0.77 -13.71
CA HIS A 115 8.87 -0.16 -14.05
C HIS A 115 8.23 0.55 -12.85
N LEU A 116 8.25 -0.08 -11.67
CA LEU A 116 7.66 0.47 -10.44
C LEU A 116 8.37 1.74 -9.97
N ASP A 117 9.69 1.83 -10.12
CA ASP A 117 10.48 3.02 -9.78
C ASP A 117 9.97 4.28 -10.52
N LYS A 118 9.51 4.10 -11.76
CA LYS A 118 8.93 5.19 -12.57
C LYS A 118 7.51 5.59 -12.13
N ILE A 119 6.87 4.84 -11.23
CA ILE A 119 5.49 5.04 -10.76
C ILE A 119 5.46 5.78 -9.40
N PHE A 120 6.60 6.04 -8.77
CA PHE A 120 6.73 6.66 -7.43
C PHE A 120 5.83 7.87 -7.17
N ASP A 121 5.57 8.73 -8.17
CA ASP A 121 4.80 9.96 -8.02
C ASP A 121 3.27 9.78 -8.23
N LEU A 122 2.77 8.56 -8.43
CA LEU A 122 1.36 8.32 -8.76
C LEU A 122 0.40 8.73 -7.64
N GLU A 123 0.70 8.45 -6.39
CA GLU A 123 -0.23 8.74 -5.28
C GLU A 123 -0.40 10.24 -5.04
N ARG A 124 0.71 10.98 -5.08
CA ARG A 124 0.69 12.43 -4.99
C ARG A 124 -0.06 13.04 -6.17
N LEU A 125 0.13 12.46 -7.35
CA LEU A 125 -0.57 12.86 -8.56
C LEU A 125 -2.08 12.61 -8.46
N LEU A 126 -2.50 11.44 -8.01
CA LEU A 126 -3.91 11.11 -7.77
C LEU A 126 -4.53 12.06 -6.72
N GLY A 127 -3.84 12.33 -5.62
CA GLY A 127 -4.32 13.29 -4.62
C GLY A 127 -4.59 14.69 -5.20
N LYS A 128 -3.70 15.20 -6.07
CA LYS A 128 -3.92 16.48 -6.76
C LYS A 128 -5.09 16.44 -7.76
N ILE A 129 -5.27 15.32 -8.46
CA ILE A 129 -6.36 15.14 -9.43
C ILE A 129 -7.70 15.12 -8.71
N THR A 130 -7.79 14.35 -7.62
CA THR A 130 -9.00 14.25 -6.79
C THR A 130 -9.39 15.61 -6.20
N LEU A 131 -8.41 16.40 -5.78
CA LEU A 131 -8.64 17.76 -5.27
C LEU A 131 -8.80 18.82 -6.38
N SER A 132 -8.79 18.42 -7.66
CA SER A 132 -8.88 19.31 -8.82
C SER A 132 -7.83 20.44 -8.86
N VAL A 133 -6.65 20.21 -8.25
CA VAL A 133 -5.52 21.16 -8.21
C VAL A 133 -4.35 20.73 -9.10
N CYS A 134 -4.53 19.73 -9.95
CA CYS A 134 -3.52 19.24 -10.88
C CYS A 134 -3.24 20.25 -12.02
N ASN A 135 -1.99 20.32 -12.46
CA ASN A 135 -1.59 21.17 -13.60
C ASN A 135 -1.23 20.35 -14.86
N ALA A 136 -0.88 21.03 -15.96
CA ALA A 136 -0.53 20.36 -17.22
C ALA A 136 0.69 19.42 -17.10
N ARG A 137 1.67 19.73 -16.24
CA ARG A 137 2.83 18.85 -16.01
C ARG A 137 2.41 17.57 -15.28
N ASP A 138 1.50 17.69 -14.32
CA ASP A 138 0.91 16.55 -13.61
C ASP A 138 0.21 15.60 -14.62
N MET A 139 -0.54 16.14 -15.59
CA MET A 139 -1.18 15.33 -16.66
C MET A 139 -0.17 14.63 -17.59
N VAL A 140 0.94 15.31 -17.93
CA VAL A 140 2.01 14.70 -18.72
C VAL A 140 2.68 13.56 -17.94
N SER A 141 2.88 13.72 -16.63
CA SER A 141 3.40 12.67 -15.76
C SER A 141 2.44 11.48 -15.70
N LEU A 142 1.12 11.71 -15.59
CA LEU A 142 0.11 10.64 -15.62
C LEU A 142 0.19 9.85 -16.92
N LYS A 143 0.28 10.54 -18.06
CA LYS A 143 0.44 9.91 -19.38
C LYS A 143 1.69 9.04 -19.45
N LYS A 144 2.82 9.50 -18.89
CA LYS A 144 4.07 8.71 -18.84
C LYS A 144 3.90 7.45 -17.98
N ILE A 145 3.28 7.57 -16.81
CA ILE A 145 2.96 6.43 -15.93
C ILE A 145 2.08 5.42 -16.69
N TYR A 146 1.01 5.88 -17.33
CA TYR A 146 0.11 5.02 -18.12
C TYR A 146 0.83 4.28 -19.25
N ARG A 147 1.73 4.95 -19.98
CA ARG A 147 2.53 4.30 -21.05
C ARG A 147 3.50 3.25 -20.51
N ASN A 148 4.05 3.44 -19.31
CA ASN A 148 4.89 2.43 -18.67
C ASN A 148 4.07 1.22 -18.20
N PHE A 149 2.79 1.44 -17.85
CA PHE A 149 1.92 0.38 -17.34
C PHE A 149 1.66 -0.75 -18.36
N SER A 150 1.66 -0.45 -19.67
CA SER A 150 1.51 -1.50 -20.69
C SER A 150 2.70 -2.47 -20.72
N GLY A 151 3.92 -1.97 -20.54
CA GLY A 151 5.13 -2.80 -20.44
C GLY A 151 5.13 -3.64 -19.16
N PHE A 152 4.73 -3.01 -18.04
CA PHE A 152 4.56 -3.70 -16.76
C PHE A 152 3.56 -4.86 -16.85
N LYS A 153 2.37 -4.64 -17.44
CA LYS A 153 1.32 -5.67 -17.55
C LYS A 153 1.78 -6.89 -18.35
N LYS A 154 2.53 -6.67 -19.43
CA LYS A 154 3.09 -7.78 -20.23
C LYS A 154 4.06 -8.63 -19.41
N ASN A 155 5.05 -8.00 -18.79
CA ASN A 155 6.05 -8.68 -17.97
C ASN A 155 5.44 -9.37 -16.73
N PHE A 156 4.38 -8.79 -16.17
CA PHE A 156 3.66 -9.38 -15.05
C PHE A 156 2.83 -10.61 -15.46
N ASN A 157 2.17 -10.57 -16.62
CA ASN A 157 1.41 -11.71 -17.15
C ASN A 157 2.31 -12.91 -17.48
N GLU A 158 3.54 -12.66 -17.93
CA GLU A 158 4.54 -13.72 -18.19
C GLU A 158 4.95 -14.49 -16.92
N ILE A 159 4.70 -13.93 -15.73
CA ILE A 159 4.95 -14.60 -14.45
C ILE A 159 3.83 -15.62 -14.11
N GLY A 160 2.67 -15.56 -14.77
CA GLY A 160 1.70 -16.66 -14.79
C GLY A 160 1.00 -16.93 -13.45
N HIS A 161 0.46 -15.90 -12.80
CA HIS A 161 -0.38 -16.09 -11.62
C HIS A 161 -1.53 -15.08 -11.60
N ASP A 162 -2.72 -15.52 -12.01
CA ASP A 162 -3.94 -14.69 -12.03
C ASP A 162 -4.20 -14.02 -10.67
N ARG A 163 -3.90 -14.73 -9.57
CA ARG A 163 -4.03 -14.23 -8.20
C ARG A 163 -3.01 -13.16 -7.79
N ALA A 164 -1.84 -13.10 -8.43
CA ALA A 164 -0.89 -12.01 -8.16
C ALA A 164 -1.43 -10.68 -8.71
N PHE A 165 -2.16 -10.75 -9.84
CA PHE A 165 -2.87 -9.62 -10.42
C PHE A 165 -4.10 -9.26 -9.58
N GLU A 166 -4.87 -10.23 -9.09
CA GLU A 166 -5.97 -9.98 -8.12
C GLU A 166 -5.48 -9.32 -6.83
N LEU A 167 -4.30 -9.72 -6.32
CA LEU A 167 -3.69 -9.06 -5.18
C LEU A 167 -3.34 -7.61 -5.55
N PHE A 168 -2.73 -7.38 -6.72
CA PHE A 168 -2.39 -6.04 -7.20
C PHE A 168 -3.64 -5.14 -7.40
N GLU A 169 -4.74 -5.69 -7.93
CA GLU A 169 -6.01 -4.95 -8.04
C GLU A 169 -6.62 -4.64 -6.68
N LYS A 170 -6.58 -5.58 -5.73
CA LYS A 170 -6.99 -5.32 -4.34
C LYS A 170 -6.09 -4.32 -3.62
N LEU A 171 -4.81 -4.22 -4.01
CA LEU A 171 -3.87 -3.23 -3.47
C LEU A 171 -4.17 -1.80 -3.93
N GLY A 172 -4.85 -1.62 -5.08
CA GLY A 172 -5.25 -0.31 -5.62
C GLY A 172 -6.61 0.21 -5.15
N GLN A 173 -7.33 -0.56 -4.33
CA GLN A 173 -8.66 -0.21 -3.81
C GLN A 173 -8.67 0.22 -2.33
N SER A 174 -7.49 0.40 -1.72
CA SER A 174 -7.33 0.88 -0.35
C SER A 174 -6.85 2.31 -0.29
#